data_AF-A0A382RE54-F1
#
_entry.id   AF-A0A382RE54-F1
#
_cell.length_a   1.000
_cell.length_b   1.000
_cell.length_c   1.000
_cell.angle_alpha   90.00
_cell.angle_beta   90.00
_cell.angle_gamma   90.00
#
_symmetry.space_group_name_H-M   'P 1'
#
loop_
_entity.id
_entity.type
_entity.pdbx_description
1 polymer ?
#
loop_
_entity_poly.entity_id
_entity_poly.type
_entity_poly.pdbx_seq_one_letter_code
_entity_poly.pdbx_strand_id
1 'polypeptide(L)'
;FMRKATWKAPTGKKGERISYKGAMIYNPKTEGTNGLHENVAAFDFASLYPSMMIARNISWETKSDEPTEFAVNILTPRDFSKIEGEEYLYYKTDKLGLLPQSVLDLKTLRNHYKALHDTALDPTEKAKWFNNQMAVKRLMASFYGIVGYQGFGWADVDLAASITASAREAIREAAFKVMKL
;
A
#
# COMPACT_ATOMS: atom_id res chain seq x y z
N PHE A 1 -23.11 -18.18 -9.84
CA PHE A 1 -21.87 -17.40 -9.65
C PHE A 1 -21.86 -16.23 -10.63
N MET A 2 -22.08 -14.99 -10.18
CA MET A 2 -21.91 -13.81 -11.04
C MET A 2 -20.43 -13.44 -11.12
N ARG A 3 -19.89 -13.37 -12.34
CA ARG A 3 -18.51 -12.94 -12.59
C ARG A 3 -18.40 -11.43 -12.35
N LYS A 4 -17.68 -11.02 -11.31
CA LYS A 4 -17.45 -9.59 -10.98
C LYS A 4 -16.28 -8.94 -11.75
N ALA A 5 -15.35 -9.73 -12.29
CA ALA A 5 -14.16 -9.22 -12.97
C ALA A 5 -14.12 -9.63 -14.44
N THR A 6 -13.93 -8.66 -15.35
CA THR A 6 -13.77 -8.91 -16.80
C THR A 6 -12.35 -9.33 -17.16
N TRP A 7 -11.37 -9.00 -16.32
CA TRP A 7 -9.99 -9.43 -16.47
C TRP A 7 -9.86 -10.96 -16.37
N LYS A 8 -8.96 -11.52 -17.18
CA LYS A 8 -8.59 -12.94 -17.13
C LYS A 8 -7.18 -13.01 -16.59
N ALA A 9 -7.00 -13.72 -15.49
CA ALA A 9 -5.71 -13.79 -14.87
C ALA A 9 -4.72 -14.61 -15.71
N PRO A 10 -3.46 -14.16 -15.83
CA PRO A 10 -2.46 -14.89 -16.62
C PRO A 10 -2.09 -16.20 -15.93
N THR A 11 -1.74 -17.20 -16.73
CA THR A 11 -1.01 -18.36 -16.24
C THR A 11 0.39 -17.90 -15.86
N GLY A 12 0.77 -18.04 -14.60
CA GLY A 12 2.07 -17.56 -14.11
C GLY A 12 3.23 -18.15 -14.89
N LYS A 13 4.21 -17.29 -15.23
CA LYS A 13 5.48 -17.72 -15.84
C LYS A 13 6.56 -17.71 -14.77
N LYS A 14 7.31 -18.81 -14.63
CA LYS A 14 8.55 -18.80 -13.83
C LYS A 14 9.60 -18.01 -14.61
N GLY A 15 9.99 -16.86 -14.08
CA GLY A 15 11.05 -16.01 -14.62
C GLY A 15 12.14 -15.76 -13.58
N GLU A 16 13.16 -15.00 -13.98
CA GLU A 16 14.20 -14.55 -13.04
C GLU A 16 13.62 -13.59 -11.99
N ARG A 17 14.25 -13.60 -10.81
CA ARG A 17 13.87 -12.76 -9.69
C ARG A 17 14.32 -11.32 -9.94
N ILE A 18 13.40 -10.49 -10.40
CA ILE A 18 13.58 -9.04 -10.52
C ILE A 18 13.47 -8.39 -9.13
N SER A 19 14.42 -7.52 -8.78
CA SER A 19 14.39 -6.74 -7.54
C SER A 19 13.77 -5.37 -7.75
N TYR A 20 13.21 -4.78 -6.69
CA TYR A 20 12.65 -3.43 -6.70
C TYR A 20 12.90 -2.72 -5.37
N LYS A 21 12.82 -1.38 -5.36
CA LYS A 21 13.02 -0.57 -4.15
C LYS A 21 11.85 -0.77 -3.18
N GLY A 22 12.14 -1.23 -1.96
CA GLY A 22 11.15 -1.45 -0.90
C GLY A 22 10.79 -0.19 -0.10
N ALA A 23 10.37 -0.37 1.16
CA ALA A 23 9.97 0.72 2.05
C ALA A 23 11.05 1.79 2.24
N MET A 24 10.65 3.01 2.56
CA MET A 24 11.56 4.04 3.08
C MET A 24 12.24 3.54 4.36
N ILE A 25 13.53 3.80 4.51
CA ILE A 25 14.26 3.52 5.75
C ILE A 25 14.82 4.84 6.24
N TYR A 26 14.19 5.37 7.29
CA TYR A 26 14.73 6.51 8.01
C TYR A 26 15.86 6.03 8.93
N ASN A 27 17.06 6.59 8.78
CA ASN A 27 18.21 6.21 9.60
C ASN A 27 18.53 7.33 10.60
N PRO A 28 18.21 7.16 11.90
CA PRO A 28 18.39 8.21 12.89
C PRO A 28 19.84 8.70 13.03
N LYS A 29 20.82 7.86 12.72
CA LYS A 29 22.25 8.22 12.83
C LYS A 29 22.69 9.15 11.70
N THR A 30 22.28 8.88 10.46
CA THR A 30 22.66 9.74 9.32
C THR A 30 21.90 11.06 9.35
N GLU A 31 20.71 11.06 9.93
CA GLU A 31 19.83 12.22 10.02
C GLU A 31 20.09 13.06 11.29
N GLY A 32 21.02 12.61 12.15
CA GLY A 32 21.36 13.31 13.39
C GLY A 32 20.24 13.35 14.43
N THR A 33 19.24 12.48 14.31
CA THR A 33 18.10 12.41 15.24
C THR A 33 18.25 11.32 16.30
N ASN A 34 19.43 10.70 16.42
CA ASN A 34 19.70 9.77 17.50
C ASN A 34 19.85 10.50 18.85
N GLY A 35 19.16 10.04 19.89
CA GLY A 35 19.27 10.62 21.23
C GLY A 35 17.94 10.62 21.99
N LEU A 36 17.98 11.20 23.19
CA LEU A 36 16.76 11.49 23.96
C LEU A 36 16.14 12.78 23.42
N HIS A 37 14.86 12.72 23.08
CA HIS A 37 14.08 13.87 22.62
C HIS A 37 12.84 14.02 23.49
N GLU A 38 12.57 15.24 23.92
CA GLU A 38 11.34 15.61 24.61
C GLU A 38 10.38 16.29 23.61
N ASN A 39 9.08 16.35 23.94
CA ASN A 39 8.05 17.00 23.11
C ASN A 39 7.88 16.43 21.70
N VAL A 40 8.00 15.10 21.54
CA VAL A 40 7.85 14.40 20.27
C VAL A 40 6.39 14.08 19.97
N ALA A 41 5.92 14.42 18.76
CA ALA A 41 4.64 14.00 18.23
C ALA A 41 4.81 12.91 17.16
N ALA A 42 3.97 11.87 17.19
CA ALA A 42 4.00 10.77 16.24
C ALA A 42 2.76 10.80 15.33
N PHE A 43 3.00 10.75 14.01
CA PHE A 43 1.97 10.66 12.98
C PHE A 43 2.20 9.42 12.15
N ASP A 44 1.12 8.70 11.80
CA ASP A 44 1.18 7.49 11.00
C ASP A 44 0.03 7.45 9.98
N PHE A 45 0.25 6.79 8.85
CA PHE A 45 -0.77 6.55 7.85
C PHE A 45 -1.58 5.30 8.20
N ALA A 46 -2.89 5.46 8.34
CA ALA A 46 -3.80 4.34 8.51
C ALA A 46 -3.78 3.43 7.25
N SER A 47 -3.19 2.24 7.37
CA SER A 47 -3.11 1.26 6.28
C SER A 47 -2.43 1.82 5.02
N LEU A 48 -1.17 2.28 5.16
CA LEU A 48 -0.39 2.94 4.09
C LEU A 48 -0.46 2.22 2.73
N TYR A 49 0.04 0.98 2.62
CA TYR A 49 0.07 0.26 1.33
C TYR A 49 -1.31 0.01 0.71
N PRO A 50 -2.31 -0.50 1.47
CA PRO A 50 -3.68 -0.58 0.96
C PRO A 50 -4.24 0.76 0.47
N SER A 51 -3.91 1.86 1.16
CA SER A 51 -4.34 3.20 0.74
C SER A 51 -3.68 3.63 -0.58
N MET A 52 -2.41 3.26 -0.81
CA MET A 52 -1.72 3.55 -2.08
C MET A 52 -2.32 2.77 -3.25
N MET A 53 -2.72 1.50 -3.02
CA MET A 53 -3.43 0.71 -4.04
C MET A 53 -4.68 1.47 -4.52
N ILE A 54 -5.47 1.99 -3.58
CA ILE A 54 -6.69 2.76 -3.90
C ILE A 54 -6.35 4.09 -4.57
N ALA A 55 -5.46 4.88 -3.98
CA ALA A 55 -5.19 6.26 -4.41
C ALA A 55 -4.63 6.36 -5.83
N ARG A 56 -3.91 5.34 -6.30
CA ARG A 56 -3.31 5.28 -7.64
C ARG A 56 -3.96 4.22 -8.53
N ASN A 57 -5.09 3.65 -8.10
CA ASN A 57 -5.79 2.56 -8.80
C ASN A 57 -4.88 1.39 -9.24
N ILE A 58 -3.92 0.99 -8.38
CA ILE A 58 -2.89 0.01 -8.72
C ILE A 58 -3.52 -1.39 -8.79
N SER A 59 -3.62 -1.96 -9.98
CA SER A 59 -4.14 -3.30 -10.24
C SER A 59 -3.64 -3.81 -11.59
N TRP A 60 -3.75 -5.11 -11.83
CA TRP A 60 -3.25 -5.74 -13.06
C TRP A 60 -3.95 -5.22 -14.32
N GLU A 61 -5.26 -5.04 -14.27
CA GLU A 61 -6.07 -4.62 -15.42
C GLU A 61 -6.10 -3.11 -15.66
N THR A 62 -5.64 -2.35 -14.67
CA THR A 62 -5.60 -0.90 -14.70
C THR A 62 -4.26 -0.37 -15.18
N LYS A 63 -3.25 -1.20 -15.45
CA LYS A 63 -2.02 -0.75 -16.12
C LYS A 63 -2.36 -0.04 -17.44
N SER A 64 -1.67 1.07 -17.68
CA SER A 64 -1.82 1.93 -18.85
C SER A 64 -0.48 2.12 -19.54
N ASP A 65 -0.47 2.04 -20.87
CA ASP A 65 0.70 2.40 -21.68
C ASP A 65 0.80 3.91 -21.89
N GLU A 66 -0.33 4.62 -21.76
CA GLU A 66 -0.41 6.07 -21.86
C GLU A 66 -0.26 6.75 -20.50
N PRO A 67 0.36 7.95 -20.43
CA PRO A 67 0.42 8.75 -19.22
C PRO A 67 -0.95 9.09 -18.63
N THR A 68 -1.06 9.03 -17.30
CA THR A 68 -2.30 9.29 -16.54
C THR A 68 -2.00 10.08 -15.26
N GLU A 69 -3.04 10.66 -14.64
CA GLU A 69 -2.93 11.34 -13.33
C GLU A 69 -2.50 10.40 -12.19
N PHE A 70 -2.68 9.08 -12.37
CA PHE A 70 -2.22 8.06 -11.42
C PHE A 70 -0.80 7.57 -11.69
N ALA A 71 0.00 8.35 -12.42
CA ALA A 71 1.42 8.10 -12.62
C ALA A 71 2.17 7.89 -11.29
N VAL A 72 3.08 6.92 -11.28
CA VAL A 72 3.95 6.62 -10.14
C VAL A 72 5.40 6.56 -10.61
N ASN A 73 6.26 7.45 -10.11
CA ASN A 73 7.70 7.38 -10.35
C ASN A 73 8.33 6.31 -9.44
N ILE A 74 8.68 5.15 -9.98
CA ILE A 74 9.23 4.05 -9.19
C ILE A 74 10.66 4.32 -8.68
N LEU A 75 11.35 5.33 -9.23
CA LEU A 75 12.68 5.74 -8.77
C LEU A 75 12.64 6.53 -7.46
N THR A 76 11.46 6.92 -6.96
CA THR A 76 11.28 7.58 -5.67
C THR A 76 12.20 6.95 -4.61
N PRO A 77 13.13 7.72 -3.99
CA PRO A 77 14.19 7.17 -3.17
C PRO A 77 13.67 6.72 -1.79
N ARG A 78 14.51 5.97 -1.07
CA ARG A 78 14.19 5.34 0.23
C ARG A 78 14.55 6.19 1.44
N ASP A 79 14.91 7.44 1.21
CA ASP A 79 15.32 8.46 2.18
C ASP A 79 14.72 9.81 1.77
N PHE A 80 15.28 10.93 2.25
CA PHE A 80 14.87 12.30 1.90
C PHE A 80 15.71 12.96 0.79
N SER A 81 16.58 12.21 0.09
CA SER A 81 17.35 12.73 -1.04
C SER A 81 16.44 13.19 -2.19
N LYS A 82 16.98 13.95 -3.15
CA LYS A 82 16.21 14.36 -4.34
C LYS A 82 15.90 13.12 -5.20
N ILE A 83 14.78 13.18 -5.92
CA ILE A 83 14.46 12.15 -6.91
C ILE A 83 15.41 12.35 -8.09
N GLU A 84 16.18 11.33 -8.43
CA GLU A 84 17.09 11.32 -9.58
C GLU A 84 16.51 10.46 -10.69
N GLY A 85 16.16 11.10 -11.81
CA GLY A 85 15.60 10.44 -12.99
C GLY A 85 14.09 10.18 -12.90
N GLU A 86 13.57 9.62 -14.00
CA GLU A 86 12.15 9.38 -14.20
C GLU A 86 11.93 7.99 -14.78
N GLU A 87 11.19 7.16 -14.05
CA GLU A 87 10.68 5.88 -14.54
C GLU A 87 9.25 5.75 -14.03
N TYR A 88 8.30 5.99 -14.92
CA TYR A 88 6.89 6.06 -14.55
C TYR A 88 6.13 4.80 -14.95
N LEU A 89 5.25 4.39 -14.05
CA LEU A 89 4.18 3.44 -14.34
C LEU A 89 2.84 4.17 -14.25
N TYR A 90 1.92 3.83 -15.15
CA TYR A 90 0.64 4.53 -15.29
C TYR A 90 -0.55 3.60 -15.03
N TYR A 91 -1.62 4.16 -14.48
CA TYR A 91 -2.83 3.44 -14.14
C TYR A 91 -4.07 4.18 -14.62
N LYS A 92 -5.01 3.44 -15.22
CA LYS A 92 -6.26 3.97 -15.76
C LYS A 92 -7.11 4.63 -14.67
N THR A 93 -7.90 5.61 -15.10
CA THR A 93 -8.74 6.45 -14.21
C THR A 93 -10.23 6.27 -14.46
N ASP A 94 -10.58 5.49 -15.50
CA ASP A 94 -11.95 5.27 -15.97
C ASP A 94 -12.74 4.31 -15.06
N LYS A 95 -12.07 3.28 -14.52
CA LYS A 95 -12.72 2.25 -13.71
C LYS A 95 -11.81 1.74 -12.60
N LEU A 96 -12.39 1.51 -11.43
CA LEU A 96 -11.68 0.97 -10.28
C LEU A 96 -11.26 -0.49 -10.52
N GLY A 97 -9.98 -0.79 -10.29
CA GLY A 97 -9.40 -2.11 -10.43
C GLY A 97 -9.79 -3.08 -9.31
N LEU A 98 -9.53 -4.35 -9.57
CA LEU A 98 -9.81 -5.48 -8.69
C LEU A 98 -9.13 -5.33 -7.33
N LEU A 99 -7.85 -4.96 -7.34
CA LEU A 99 -7.07 -4.85 -6.10
C LEU A 99 -7.59 -3.70 -5.21
N PRO A 100 -7.76 -2.46 -5.72
CA PRO A 100 -8.42 -1.37 -4.99
C PRO A 100 -9.82 -1.71 -4.48
N GLN A 101 -10.68 -2.32 -5.32
CA GLN A 101 -12.03 -2.72 -4.93
C GLN A 101 -12.00 -3.73 -3.76
N SER A 102 -11.12 -4.73 -3.85
CA SER A 102 -10.96 -5.74 -2.80
C SER A 102 -10.50 -5.10 -1.48
N VAL A 103 -9.61 -4.13 -1.55
CA VAL A 103 -9.18 -3.37 -0.37
C VAL A 103 -10.32 -2.55 0.23
N LEU A 104 -11.14 -1.88 -0.58
CA LEU A 104 -12.29 -1.10 -0.11
C LEU A 104 -13.33 -1.99 0.60
N ASP A 105 -13.63 -3.16 0.03
CA ASP A 105 -14.54 -4.13 0.62
C ASP A 105 -14.01 -4.61 1.99
N LEU A 106 -12.73 -4.96 2.06
CA LEU A 106 -12.09 -5.37 3.32
C LEU A 106 -11.99 -4.23 4.34
N LYS A 107 -11.75 -2.98 3.89
CA LYS A 107 -11.74 -1.80 4.77
C LYS A 107 -13.12 -1.57 5.38
N THR A 108 -14.17 -1.71 4.58
CA THR A 108 -15.57 -1.62 5.03
C THR A 108 -15.86 -2.69 6.08
N LEU A 109 -15.49 -3.95 5.80
CA LEU A 109 -15.65 -5.06 6.74
C LEU A 109 -14.88 -4.84 8.04
N ARG A 110 -13.64 -4.35 7.96
CA ARG A 110 -12.83 -4.04 9.15
C ARG A 110 -13.47 -2.95 10.00
N ASN A 111 -13.98 -1.89 9.39
CA ASN A 111 -14.64 -0.81 10.10
C ASN A 111 -15.91 -1.30 10.80
N HIS A 112 -16.67 -2.20 10.17
CA HIS A 112 -17.80 -2.85 10.79
C HIS A 112 -17.39 -3.65 12.05
N TYR A 113 -16.34 -4.47 11.97
CA TYR A 113 -15.84 -5.21 13.14
C TYR A 113 -15.27 -4.31 14.25
N LYS A 114 -14.67 -3.17 13.90
CA LYS A 114 -14.27 -2.17 14.90
C LYS A 114 -15.48 -1.59 15.63
N ALA A 115 -16.53 -1.21 14.91
CA ALA A 115 -17.74 -0.68 15.52
C ALA A 115 -18.41 -1.71 16.46
N LEU A 116 -18.45 -2.99 16.07
CA LEU A 116 -18.93 -4.07 16.94
C LEU A 116 -18.03 -4.27 18.18
N HIS A 117 -16.71 -4.23 18.01
CA HIS A 117 -15.77 -4.28 19.13
C HIS A 117 -15.98 -3.14 20.13
N ASP A 118 -16.19 -1.92 19.63
CA ASP A 118 -16.30 -0.73 20.47
C ASP A 118 -17.62 -0.69 21.26
N THR A 119 -18.66 -1.33 20.74
CA THR A 119 -19.99 -1.43 21.38
C THR A 119 -20.21 -2.71 22.19
N ALA A 120 -19.32 -3.70 22.07
CA ALA A 120 -19.42 -4.96 22.81
C ALA A 120 -19.15 -4.78 24.31
N LEU A 121 -20.10 -5.22 25.13
CA LEU A 121 -19.99 -5.22 26.59
C LEU A 121 -19.38 -6.52 27.13
N ASP A 122 -19.75 -7.65 26.52
CA ASP A 122 -19.24 -8.96 26.90
C ASP A 122 -17.76 -9.13 26.50
N PRO A 123 -16.88 -9.57 27.42
CA PRO A 123 -15.46 -9.74 27.13
C PRO A 123 -15.16 -10.73 26.01
N THR A 124 -15.95 -11.80 25.87
CA THR A 124 -15.75 -12.82 24.84
C THR A 124 -16.11 -12.28 23.46
N GLU A 125 -17.25 -11.59 23.32
CA GLU A 125 -17.62 -10.91 22.09
C GLU A 125 -16.62 -9.81 21.72
N LYS A 126 -16.15 -9.03 22.70
CA LYS A 126 -15.13 -8.02 22.47
C LYS A 126 -13.84 -8.64 21.91
N ALA A 127 -13.37 -9.72 22.51
CA ALA A 127 -12.19 -10.44 22.01
C ALA A 127 -12.39 -10.99 20.59
N LYS A 128 -13.56 -11.55 20.28
CA LYS A 128 -13.92 -12.02 18.94
C LYS A 128 -13.85 -10.90 17.89
N TRP A 129 -14.47 -9.75 18.15
CA TRP A 129 -14.45 -8.63 17.20
C TRP A 129 -13.06 -8.02 17.03
N PHE A 130 -12.27 -7.96 18.10
CA PHE A 130 -10.86 -7.59 18.04
C PHE A 130 -10.06 -8.53 17.12
N ASN A 131 -10.22 -9.84 17.31
CA ASN A 131 -9.53 -10.85 16.48
C ASN A 131 -9.95 -10.75 15.01
N ASN A 132 -11.25 -10.56 14.74
CA ASN A 132 -11.77 -10.42 13.38
C ASN A 132 -11.22 -9.17 12.69
N GLN A 133 -11.22 -7.99 13.33
CA GLN A 133 -10.63 -6.79 12.70
C GLN A 133 -9.11 -6.93 12.50
N MET A 134 -8.40 -7.63 13.38
CA MET A 134 -6.97 -7.93 13.21
C MET A 134 -6.71 -8.88 12.05
N ALA A 135 -7.55 -9.90 11.87
CA ALA A 135 -7.46 -10.81 10.74
C ALA A 135 -7.66 -10.06 9.41
N VAL A 136 -8.68 -9.20 9.32
CA VAL A 136 -8.91 -8.37 8.13
C VAL A 136 -7.76 -7.39 7.88
N LYS A 137 -7.18 -6.79 8.94
CA LYS A 137 -5.97 -5.95 8.84
C LYS A 137 -4.81 -6.72 8.20
N ARG A 138 -4.54 -7.94 8.67
CA ARG A 138 -3.46 -8.79 8.17
C ARG A 138 -3.72 -9.22 6.72
N LEU A 139 -4.97 -9.56 6.38
CA LEU A 139 -5.35 -9.92 5.03
C LEU A 139 -5.11 -8.76 4.05
N MET A 140 -5.55 -7.54 4.37
CA MET A 140 -5.28 -6.36 3.54
C MET A 140 -3.77 -6.11 3.36
N ALA A 141 -2.97 -6.26 4.42
CA ALA A 141 -1.52 -6.10 4.31
C ALA A 141 -0.87 -7.18 3.43
N SER A 142 -1.42 -8.41 3.42
CA SER A 142 -0.90 -9.52 2.63
C SER A 142 -1.05 -9.35 1.12
N PHE A 143 -1.97 -8.51 0.66
CA PHE A 143 -2.14 -8.20 -0.77
C PHE A 143 -0.87 -7.64 -1.41
N TYR A 144 -0.16 -6.74 -0.73
CA TYR A 144 1.15 -6.29 -1.21
C TYR A 144 2.15 -7.47 -1.25
N GLY A 145 2.17 -8.28 -0.19
CA GLY A 145 3.09 -9.41 -0.08
C GLY A 145 2.93 -10.42 -1.21
N ILE A 146 1.68 -10.76 -1.58
CA ILE A 146 1.40 -11.71 -2.65
C ILE A 146 1.70 -11.14 -4.04
N VAL A 147 1.43 -9.85 -4.26
CA VAL A 147 1.77 -9.14 -5.52
C VAL A 147 3.29 -9.12 -5.73
N GLY A 148 4.07 -8.92 -4.67
CA GLY A 148 5.54 -8.92 -4.75
C GLY A 148 6.20 -10.31 -4.70
N TYR A 149 5.45 -11.38 -4.40
CA TYR A 149 6.01 -12.72 -4.25
C TYR A 149 6.09 -13.44 -5.60
N GLN A 150 7.26 -13.38 -6.26
CA GLN A 150 7.48 -13.96 -7.60
C GLN A 150 7.28 -15.49 -7.73
N GLY A 151 7.05 -16.21 -6.62
CA GLY A 151 6.57 -17.60 -6.66
C GLY A 151 5.06 -17.73 -6.90
N PHE A 152 4.30 -16.65 -6.79
CA PHE A 152 2.87 -16.59 -7.07
C PHE A 152 2.60 -16.33 -8.54
N GLY A 153 1.59 -17.00 -9.11
CA GLY A 153 1.31 -16.94 -10.53
C GLY A 153 0.88 -15.57 -11.06
N TRP A 154 0.37 -14.69 -10.19
CA TRP A 154 0.00 -13.31 -10.56
C TRP A 154 0.90 -12.27 -9.89
N ALA A 155 2.10 -12.67 -9.49
CA ALA A 155 3.09 -11.72 -9.01
C ALA A 155 3.39 -10.70 -10.10
N ASP A 156 3.49 -9.43 -9.70
CA ASP A 156 3.75 -8.32 -10.60
C ASP A 156 4.62 -7.31 -9.87
N VAL A 157 5.89 -7.27 -10.28
CA VAL A 157 6.91 -6.44 -9.63
C VAL A 157 6.62 -4.95 -9.83
N ASP A 158 6.02 -4.57 -10.95
CA ASP A 158 5.67 -3.18 -11.25
C ASP A 158 4.58 -2.68 -10.29
N LEU A 159 3.59 -3.53 -10.00
CA LEU A 159 2.56 -3.21 -9.01
C LEU A 159 3.19 -3.08 -7.61
N ALA A 160 4.07 -4.00 -7.22
CA ALA A 160 4.76 -3.95 -5.94
C ALA A 160 5.69 -2.71 -5.80
N ALA A 161 6.40 -2.38 -6.87
CA ALA A 161 7.24 -1.19 -6.98
C ALA A 161 6.39 0.08 -6.90
N SER A 162 5.24 0.12 -7.57
CA SER A 162 4.32 1.26 -7.52
C SER A 162 3.76 1.48 -6.13
N ILE A 163 3.29 0.41 -5.46
CA ILE A 163 2.76 0.49 -4.09
C ILE A 163 3.80 1.08 -3.14
N THR A 164 5.03 0.58 -3.21
CA THR A 164 6.10 1.06 -2.33
C THR A 164 6.57 2.46 -2.71
N ALA A 165 6.66 2.81 -3.99
CA ALA A 165 7.02 4.14 -4.47
C ALA A 165 6.01 5.20 -4.03
N SER A 166 4.71 4.97 -4.23
CA SER A 166 3.67 5.87 -3.75
C SER A 166 3.69 6.02 -2.23
N ALA A 167 4.01 4.95 -1.50
CA ALA A 167 4.15 5.03 -0.04
C ALA A 167 5.34 5.89 0.38
N ARG A 168 6.48 5.78 -0.32
CA ARG A 168 7.66 6.64 -0.08
C ARG A 168 7.35 8.09 -0.40
N GLU A 169 6.67 8.35 -1.51
CA GLU A 169 6.18 9.67 -1.90
C GLU A 169 5.29 10.28 -0.80
N ALA A 170 4.26 9.55 -0.34
CA ALA A 170 3.36 10.03 0.71
C ALA A 170 4.08 10.39 2.02
N ILE A 171 5.03 9.54 2.47
CA ILE A 171 5.83 9.82 3.67
C ILE A 171 6.71 11.06 3.47
N ARG A 172 7.37 11.18 2.31
CA ARG A 172 8.22 12.32 1.97
C ARG A 172 7.43 13.63 1.94
N GLU A 173 6.28 13.64 1.28
CA GLU A 173 5.39 14.80 1.22
C GLU A 173 4.93 15.24 2.61
N ALA A 174 4.51 14.29 3.46
CA ALA A 174 4.13 14.59 4.84
C ALA A 174 5.30 15.18 5.63
N ALA A 175 6.49 14.57 5.55
CA ALA A 175 7.68 15.04 6.25
C ALA A 175 8.11 16.44 5.78
N PHE A 176 8.20 16.68 4.47
CA PHE A 176 8.58 17.98 3.93
C PHE A 176 7.57 19.08 4.24
N LYS A 177 6.28 18.73 4.37
CA LYS A 177 5.26 19.68 4.80
C LYS A 177 5.42 20.06 6.27
N VAL A 178 5.71 19.09 7.14
CA VAL A 178 5.95 19.35 8.58
C VAL A 178 7.22 20.16 8.79
N MET A 179 8.29 19.92 8.01
CA MET A 179 9.55 20.69 8.08
C MET A 179 9.41 22.18 7.70
N LYS A 180 8.29 22.58 7.09
CA LYS A 180 8.01 23.97 6.69
C LYS A 180 7.18 24.74 7.72
N LEU A 181 6.61 24.06 8.71
CA LEU A 181 5.85 24.67 9.80
C LEU A 181 6.81 25.25 10.84
#